data_AF-A0A7S2CTA3-F1
#
_entry.id   AF-A0A7S2CTA3-F1
#
_cell.length_a   1.000
_cell.length_b   1.000
_cell.length_c   1.000
_cell.angle_alpha   90.00
_cell.angle_beta   90.00
_cell.angle_gamma   90.00
#
_symmetry.space_group_name_H-M   'P 1'
#
loop_
_entity.id
_entity.type
_entity.pdbx_description
1 polymer ?
#
loop_
_entity_poly.entity_id
_entity_poly.type
_entity_poly.pdbx_seq_one_letter_code
_entity_poly.pdbx_strand_id
1 'polypeptide(L)'
;MCGNFGILAAEDEGAGAAARTEELLESMSIETELRGGLGGGLGAFTWSSTHTTKKTESFQESVLSIPVVPISSSSCRIRAIQAKRASLSHELVRKFREARANPSGILCQRTPLGAFRTIACLGHTRYPTSSRSIETELHPHIWVNHQKVPSMWFMAVQGNTSETASASSNDPREAAFNKTMTAAPGGSQVRGAASLVGCLVSHNGDFDEYDLFGTRTSNSTLGRWLTRVLHQTNESVGDSPKIAGMLDFLATQGNWVASVRRAYQEAIADSLGAAAGGDCLLNECSPNTAPKPRWVRKIATLFSDLWDEGYPEDKGEAFPITFEVLKSFIRAAQENTEAGKPWHDADADCMGMWDEIRRNNFIRQTALHFVYADLFSAMGEFMDSAHGSFGIQAASASNPNTVVIASKGQSMSLAIEPKAGVALFA
;
A
#
# COMPACT_ATOMS: atom_id res chain seq x y z
N MET A 1 26.64 11.44 0.13
CA MET A 1 25.30 11.64 0.71
C MET A 1 24.42 10.44 0.42
N CYS A 2 24.10 9.61 1.42
CA CYS A 2 23.02 8.64 1.24
C CYS A 2 21.70 9.41 1.06
N GLY A 3 20.88 9.01 0.10
CA GLY A 3 19.65 9.75 -0.21
C GLY A 3 18.58 8.85 -0.79
N ASN A 4 17.36 8.98 -0.27
CA ASN A 4 16.16 8.46 -0.90
C ASN A 4 15.75 9.40 -2.04
N PHE A 5 15.23 8.84 -3.12
CA PHE A 5 14.56 9.61 -4.14
C PHE A 5 13.29 8.90 -4.59
N GLY A 6 12.25 9.69 -4.83
CA GLY A 6 10.99 9.24 -5.38
C GLY A 6 10.69 10.07 -6.61
N ILE A 7 10.34 9.41 -7.70
CA ILE A 7 9.96 10.02 -8.98
C ILE A 7 8.57 9.52 -9.30
N LEU A 8 7.62 10.43 -9.37
CA LEU A 8 6.30 10.15 -9.92
C LEU A 8 6.22 10.84 -11.29
N ALA A 9 6.09 10.05 -12.35
CA ALA A 9 5.98 10.55 -13.71
C ALA A 9 4.65 10.07 -14.31
N ALA A 10 3.86 11.00 -14.82
CA ALA A 10 2.71 10.73 -15.65
C ALA A 10 3.03 11.07 -17.10
N GLU A 11 2.39 10.38 -18.04
CA GLU A 11 2.54 10.60 -19.46
C GLU A 11 1.90 11.94 -19.84
N ASP A 12 2.67 12.78 -20.53
CA ASP A 12 2.21 14.00 -21.21
C ASP A 12 2.28 13.75 -22.73
N GLU A 13 1.61 14.55 -23.56
CA GLU A 13 1.34 14.31 -25.00
C GLU A 13 2.58 14.12 -25.91
N GLY A 14 3.82 14.15 -25.39
CA GLY A 14 5.06 14.10 -26.18
C GLY A 14 6.03 12.96 -25.83
N ALA A 15 6.49 12.87 -24.58
CA ALA A 15 7.46 11.88 -24.13
C ALA A 15 6.81 10.95 -23.10
N GLY A 16 6.78 9.63 -23.39
CA GLY A 16 6.22 8.66 -22.45
C GLY A 16 6.88 8.77 -21.06
N ALA A 17 6.08 8.63 -20.00
CA ALA A 17 6.50 8.78 -18.59
C ALA A 17 7.82 8.03 -18.26
N ALA A 18 8.04 6.90 -18.93
CA ALA A 18 9.22 6.07 -18.77
C ALA A 18 10.51 6.76 -19.26
N ALA A 19 10.47 7.39 -20.43
CA ALA A 19 11.62 8.08 -20.99
C ALA A 19 12.02 9.28 -20.13
N ARG A 20 11.03 10.03 -19.63
CA ARG A 20 11.26 11.13 -18.70
C ARG A 20 11.87 10.66 -17.39
N THR A 21 11.40 9.54 -16.85
CA THR A 21 11.96 8.94 -15.65
C THR A 21 13.42 8.51 -15.86
N GLU A 22 13.74 7.91 -17.01
CA GLU A 22 15.12 7.54 -17.36
C GLU A 22 16.02 8.77 -17.48
N GLU A 23 15.57 9.83 -18.16
CA GLU A 23 16.30 11.09 -18.29
C GLU A 23 16.59 11.71 -16.91
N LEU A 24 15.60 11.72 -16.01
CA LEU A 24 15.77 12.21 -14.64
C LEU A 24 16.79 11.36 -13.88
N LEU A 25 16.69 10.03 -13.94
CA LEU A 25 17.66 9.13 -13.31
C LEU A 25 19.08 9.30 -13.88
N GLU A 26 19.21 9.51 -15.19
CA GLU A 26 20.48 9.81 -15.85
C GLU A 26 21.01 11.18 -15.43
N SER A 27 20.17 12.20 -15.27
CA SER A 27 20.61 13.52 -14.79
C SER A 27 21.13 13.46 -13.35
N MET A 28 20.58 12.56 -12.51
CA MET A 28 21.08 12.29 -11.17
C MET A 28 22.46 11.61 -11.18
N SER A 29 22.91 11.06 -12.31
CA SER A 29 24.20 10.38 -12.41
C SER A 29 25.38 11.28 -12.05
N ILE A 30 25.31 12.55 -12.46
CA ILE A 30 26.36 13.57 -12.21
C ILE A 30 26.62 13.71 -10.71
N GLU A 31 25.59 13.63 -9.88
CA GLU A 31 25.67 13.72 -8.42
C GLU A 31 26.09 12.41 -7.74
N THR A 32 26.07 11.29 -8.47
CA THR A 32 26.42 9.94 -7.96
C THR A 32 27.79 9.44 -8.41
N GLU A 33 28.49 10.17 -9.28
CA GLU A 33 29.86 9.85 -9.68
C GLU A 33 30.87 10.26 -8.60
N LEU A 34 30.91 9.49 -7.51
CA LEU A 34 31.84 9.74 -6.41
C LEU A 34 32.84 8.61 -6.23
N ARG A 35 33.99 8.97 -5.64
CA ARG A 35 35.11 8.06 -5.40
C ARG A 35 34.75 7.06 -4.28
N GLY A 36 34.11 5.95 -4.64
CA GLY A 36 33.74 4.86 -3.72
C GLY A 36 32.95 3.77 -4.45
N GLY A 37 32.77 2.61 -3.80
CA GLY A 37 31.83 1.58 -4.28
C GLY A 37 30.43 1.89 -3.74
N LEU A 38 29.52 2.38 -4.57
CA LEU A 38 28.17 2.76 -4.16
C LEU A 38 27.22 1.57 -4.29
N GLY A 39 26.23 1.51 -3.41
CA GLY A 39 25.11 0.56 -3.54
C GLY A 39 23.82 1.32 -3.70
N GLY A 40 22.88 0.81 -4.47
CA GLY A 40 21.54 1.37 -4.50
C GLY A 40 20.55 0.47 -5.21
N GLY A 41 19.33 0.96 -5.30
CA GLY A 41 18.34 0.29 -6.11
C GLY A 41 17.16 1.18 -6.45
N LEU A 42 16.34 0.62 -7.32
CA LEU A 42 15.21 1.25 -7.96
C LEU A 42 14.07 0.24 -7.96
N GLY A 43 12.92 0.64 -7.44
CA GLY A 43 11.66 -0.07 -7.60
C GLY A 43 10.72 0.81 -8.38
N ALA A 44 9.95 0.21 -9.28
CA ALA A 44 8.96 0.93 -10.05
C ALA A 44 7.64 0.18 -10.05
N PHE A 45 6.55 0.93 -10.01
CA PHE A 45 5.23 0.49 -10.45
C PHE A 45 4.88 1.18 -11.75
N THR A 46 4.26 0.45 -12.66
CA THR A 46 3.68 1.01 -13.89
C THR A 46 2.21 0.63 -13.97
N TRP A 47 1.39 1.56 -14.45
CA TRP A 47 -0.05 1.34 -14.64
C TRP A 47 -0.45 1.69 -16.07
N SER A 48 -1.22 0.81 -16.69
CA SER A 48 -1.83 1.05 -18.01
C SER A 48 -3.33 1.28 -17.86
N SER A 49 -3.87 2.14 -18.73
CA SER A 49 -5.29 2.45 -18.80
C SER A 49 -5.75 2.40 -20.24
N THR A 50 -6.90 1.78 -20.51
CA THR A 50 -7.62 2.06 -21.75
C THR A 50 -8.55 3.23 -21.48
N HIS A 51 -8.27 4.36 -22.12
CA HIS A 51 -9.37 5.25 -22.41
C HIS A 51 -10.19 4.58 -23.50
N THR A 52 -11.37 4.06 -23.13
CA THR A 52 -12.45 3.98 -24.11
C THR A 52 -12.96 5.40 -24.29
N THR A 53 -12.29 6.17 -25.14
CA THR A 53 -12.88 7.38 -25.72
C THR A 53 -14.05 6.94 -26.60
N LYS A 54 -15.20 6.61 -26.00
CA LYS A 54 -16.45 6.70 -26.73
C LYS A 54 -16.61 8.18 -27.05
N LYS A 55 -16.24 8.57 -28.27
CA LYS A 55 -16.62 9.85 -28.88
C LYS A 55 -18.15 9.93 -28.80
N THR A 56 -18.66 10.55 -27.74
CA THR A 56 -20.05 10.95 -27.66
C THR A 56 -20.12 12.27 -28.41
N GLU A 57 -20.50 12.20 -29.69
CA GLU A 57 -20.49 13.32 -30.64
C GLU A 57 -21.51 14.45 -30.33
N SER A 58 -22.03 14.58 -29.10
CA SER A 58 -23.16 15.51 -28.89
C SER A 58 -23.34 16.15 -27.51
N PHE A 59 -22.36 16.12 -26.60
CA PHE A 59 -22.50 16.86 -25.33
C PHE A 59 -21.37 17.84 -25.08
N GLN A 60 -21.71 19.13 -25.13
CA GLN A 60 -20.85 20.24 -24.76
C GLN A 60 -20.44 20.12 -23.28
N GLU A 61 -19.13 20.27 -23.06
CA GLU A 61 -18.47 20.80 -21.86
C GLU A 61 -19.15 20.51 -20.51
N SER A 62 -18.89 19.31 -19.96
CA SER A 62 -18.53 19.25 -18.55
C SER A 62 -17.39 18.24 -18.35
N VAL A 63 -16.29 18.78 -17.85
CA VAL A 63 -15.00 18.13 -17.65
C VAL A 63 -15.10 17.19 -16.44
N LEU A 64 -15.69 16.03 -16.63
CA LEU A 64 -15.59 14.91 -15.68
C LEU A 64 -14.94 13.74 -16.43
N SER A 65 -13.61 13.73 -16.40
CA SER A 65 -12.83 12.57 -16.83
C SER A 65 -13.29 11.36 -16.03
N ILE A 66 -13.89 10.39 -16.74
CA ILE A 66 -14.23 9.08 -16.18
C ILE A 66 -12.97 8.52 -15.53
N PRO A 67 -13.06 7.98 -14.29
CA PRO A 67 -11.89 7.48 -13.62
C PRO A 67 -11.25 6.34 -14.41
N VAL A 68 -9.96 6.52 -14.64
CA VAL A 68 -9.07 5.56 -15.24
C VAL A 68 -8.99 4.34 -14.33
N VAL A 69 -9.68 3.26 -14.70
CA VAL A 69 -9.47 1.95 -14.07
C VAL A 69 -8.15 1.40 -14.62
N PRO A 70 -7.13 1.16 -13.78
CA PRO A 70 -5.90 0.53 -14.24
C PRO A 70 -6.21 -0.91 -14.69
N ILE A 71 -5.88 -1.22 -15.94
CA ILE A 71 -6.20 -2.52 -16.57
C ILE A 71 -5.08 -3.51 -16.35
N SER A 72 -3.86 -3.02 -16.34
CA SER A 72 -2.71 -3.79 -15.89
C SER A 72 -1.80 -2.91 -15.06
N SER A 73 -1.28 -3.51 -14.00
CA SER A 73 -0.17 -2.98 -13.24
C SER A 73 0.99 -3.96 -13.29
N SER A 74 2.20 -3.41 -13.34
CA SER A 74 3.43 -4.20 -13.26
C SER A 74 4.37 -3.56 -12.24
N SER A 75 5.34 -4.33 -11.78
CA SER A 75 6.34 -3.81 -10.86
C SER A 75 7.69 -4.40 -11.16
N CYS A 76 8.75 -3.61 -11.07
CA CYS A 76 10.11 -4.12 -11.13
C CYS A 76 10.89 -3.64 -9.91
N ARG A 77 11.83 -4.46 -9.45
CA ARG A 77 12.77 -4.09 -8.39
C ARG A 77 14.17 -4.47 -8.83
N ILE A 78 15.06 -3.50 -8.81
CA ILE A 78 16.43 -3.58 -9.31
C ILE A 78 17.35 -3.10 -8.21
N ARG A 79 18.46 -3.82 -8.04
CA ARG A 79 19.52 -3.47 -7.10
C ARG A 79 20.87 -3.58 -7.80
N ALA A 80 21.79 -2.72 -7.42
CA ALA A 80 23.12 -2.70 -7.98
C ALA A 80 24.13 -2.28 -6.92
N ILE A 81 25.23 -3.04 -6.86
CA ILE A 81 26.45 -2.62 -6.20
C ILE A 81 27.40 -2.23 -7.32
N GLN A 82 27.75 -0.95 -7.35
CA GLN A 82 28.66 -0.39 -8.33
C GLN A 82 30.11 -0.68 -7.92
N ALA A 83 30.94 -1.01 -8.93
CA ALA A 83 32.38 -1.09 -8.77
C ALA A 83 32.98 0.31 -8.75
N LYS A 84 34.07 0.51 -8.00
CA LYS A 84 34.75 1.81 -7.82
C LYS A 84 34.91 2.57 -9.16
N ARG A 85 34.44 3.81 -9.20
CA ARG A 85 34.53 4.76 -10.36
C ARG A 85 33.57 4.49 -11.54
N ALA A 86 32.53 3.67 -11.38
CA ALA A 86 31.44 3.60 -12.35
C ALA A 86 30.23 4.49 -11.94
N SER A 87 29.29 4.74 -12.84
CA SER A 87 28.07 5.49 -12.50
C SER A 87 26.98 4.53 -12.00
N LEU A 88 26.54 4.68 -10.74
CA LEU A 88 25.47 3.85 -10.18
C LEU A 88 24.15 4.09 -10.92
N SER A 89 23.84 5.35 -11.24
CA SER A 89 22.61 5.68 -11.97
C SER A 89 22.58 5.07 -13.36
N HIS A 90 23.69 5.07 -14.10
CA HIS A 90 23.75 4.38 -15.40
C HIS A 90 23.48 2.88 -15.26
N GLU A 91 24.03 2.25 -14.23
CA GLU A 91 23.80 0.83 -13.99
C GLU A 91 22.34 0.52 -13.61
N LEU A 92 21.72 1.37 -12.77
CA LEU A 92 20.31 1.24 -12.42
C LEU A 92 19.41 1.43 -13.64
N VAL A 93 19.67 2.44 -14.48
CA VAL A 93 18.92 2.71 -15.72
C VAL A 93 19.10 1.57 -16.73
N ARG A 94 20.33 1.06 -16.91
CA ARG A 94 20.60 -0.10 -17.77
C ARG A 94 19.79 -1.31 -17.33
N LYS A 95 19.87 -1.68 -16.05
CA LYS A 95 19.10 -2.80 -15.49
C LYS A 95 17.58 -2.55 -15.56
N PHE A 96 17.13 -1.31 -15.44
CA PHE A 96 15.72 -0.93 -15.62
C PHE A 96 15.23 -1.13 -17.04
N ARG A 97 16.02 -0.69 -18.04
CA ARG A 97 15.76 -0.97 -19.45
C ARG A 97 15.73 -2.47 -19.74
N GLU A 98 16.66 -3.23 -19.18
CA GLU A 98 16.73 -4.70 -19.35
C GLU A 98 15.53 -5.43 -18.72
N ALA A 99 15.15 -5.06 -17.50
CA ALA A 99 13.98 -5.63 -16.81
C ALA A 99 12.68 -5.34 -17.57
N ARG A 100 12.61 -4.21 -18.28
CA ARG A 100 11.50 -3.85 -19.16
C ARG A 100 11.53 -4.59 -20.51
N ALA A 101 12.71 -4.77 -21.10
CA ALA A 101 12.89 -5.43 -22.39
C ALA A 101 12.66 -6.95 -22.32
N ASN A 102 12.99 -7.58 -21.18
CA ASN A 102 12.87 -9.02 -20.96
C ASN A 102 11.86 -9.34 -19.85
N PRO A 103 10.55 -9.35 -20.16
CA PRO A 103 9.48 -9.68 -19.21
C PRO A 103 9.43 -11.17 -18.79
N SER A 104 10.51 -11.95 -18.97
CA SER A 104 10.54 -13.38 -18.65
C SER A 104 10.48 -13.68 -17.14
N GLY A 105 10.63 -12.68 -16.28
CA GLY A 105 10.35 -12.78 -14.85
C GLY A 105 8.86 -12.60 -14.54
N ILE A 106 8.37 -13.30 -13.51
CA ILE A 106 6.98 -13.30 -12.98
C ILE A 106 6.36 -11.89 -12.76
N LEU A 107 7.17 -10.82 -12.80
CA LEU A 107 6.81 -9.47 -12.35
C LEU A 107 6.62 -8.43 -13.46
N CYS A 108 6.94 -8.72 -14.72
CA CYS A 108 6.76 -7.78 -15.82
C CYS A 108 5.94 -8.46 -16.91
N GLN A 109 4.64 -8.20 -17.01
CA GLN A 109 3.81 -8.78 -18.07
C GLN A 109 4.04 -8.02 -19.39
N ARG A 110 3.90 -8.74 -20.52
CA ARG A 110 4.05 -8.28 -21.93
C ARG A 110 3.05 -7.19 -22.36
N THR A 111 2.90 -6.11 -21.61
CA THR A 111 2.11 -4.95 -22.07
C THR A 111 3.00 -4.09 -22.96
N PRO A 112 2.64 -3.84 -24.23
CA PRO A 112 3.41 -2.98 -25.12
C PRO A 112 3.65 -1.60 -24.50
N LEU A 113 4.88 -1.11 -24.68
CA LEU A 113 5.49 0.03 -23.97
C LEU A 113 4.76 1.38 -24.10
N GLY A 114 3.87 1.56 -25.07
CA GLY A 114 3.16 2.82 -25.33
C GLY A 114 1.83 3.01 -24.60
N ALA A 115 1.51 2.15 -23.62
CA ALA A 115 0.21 2.18 -22.93
C ALA A 115 0.29 2.54 -21.43
N PHE A 116 1.49 2.78 -20.89
CA PHE A 116 1.67 3.08 -19.47
C PHE A 116 1.58 4.58 -19.22
N ARG A 117 0.50 5.00 -18.58
CA ARG A 117 0.24 6.42 -18.31
C ARG A 117 0.93 6.95 -17.09
N THR A 118 1.27 6.08 -16.13
CA THR A 118 1.91 6.53 -14.89
C THR A 118 2.96 5.54 -14.42
N ILE A 119 4.05 6.10 -13.90
CA ILE A 119 5.16 5.39 -13.32
C ILE A 119 5.51 6.02 -11.99
N ALA A 120 5.51 5.21 -10.94
CA ALA A 120 6.05 5.58 -9.64
C ALA A 120 7.35 4.83 -9.44
N CYS A 121 8.46 5.56 -9.37
CA CYS A 121 9.79 5.03 -9.13
C CYS A 121 10.29 5.48 -7.75
N LEU A 122 10.75 4.52 -6.96
CA LEU A 122 11.39 4.78 -5.67
C LEU A 122 12.79 4.21 -5.70
N GLY A 123 13.75 4.96 -5.20
CA GLY A 123 15.10 4.50 -5.10
C GLY A 123 15.83 5.08 -3.92
N HIS A 124 17.05 4.62 -3.79
CA HIS A 124 17.97 5.08 -2.77
C HIS A 124 19.39 4.79 -3.20
N THR A 125 20.27 5.74 -2.91
CA THR A 125 21.71 5.59 -3.06
C THR A 125 22.34 5.51 -1.67
N ARG A 126 23.15 4.47 -1.45
CA ARG A 126 23.98 4.27 -0.27
C ARG A 126 25.44 4.50 -0.58
N TYR A 127 26.06 5.27 0.29
CA TYR A 127 27.49 5.32 0.39
C TYR A 127 27.93 4.14 1.25
N PRO A 128 29.02 3.47 0.86
CA PRO A 128 29.58 2.44 1.71
C PRO A 128 30.01 3.12 3.01
N THR A 129 29.39 2.73 4.11
CA THR A 129 29.92 3.03 5.45
C THR A 129 31.02 2.02 5.76
N SER A 130 31.40 1.84 7.03
CA SER A 130 32.40 0.85 7.43
C SER A 130 32.01 -0.61 7.08
N SER A 131 30.75 -0.89 6.73
CA SER A 131 30.30 -2.18 6.23
C SER A 131 30.23 -2.24 4.70
N ARG A 132 30.48 -3.43 4.14
CA ARG A 132 30.28 -3.68 2.71
C ARG A 132 28.79 -3.62 2.39
N SER A 133 28.42 -2.91 1.32
CA SER A 133 27.07 -2.97 0.77
C SER A 133 26.72 -4.41 0.40
N ILE A 134 25.61 -4.92 0.92
CA ILE A 134 25.06 -6.24 0.57
C ILE A 134 23.79 -6.01 -0.24
N GLU A 135 23.64 -6.69 -1.37
CA GLU A 135 22.52 -6.45 -2.30
C GLU A 135 21.15 -6.71 -1.66
N THR A 136 21.06 -7.63 -0.70
CA THR A 136 19.83 -7.92 0.04
C THR A 136 19.38 -6.75 0.92
N GLU A 137 20.29 -5.89 1.34
CA GLU A 137 20.06 -4.70 2.18
C GLU A 137 19.85 -3.41 1.37
N LEU A 138 19.98 -3.48 0.04
CA LEU A 138 19.71 -2.33 -0.82
C LEU A 138 18.22 -2.16 -1.02
N HIS A 139 17.81 -0.90 -1.11
CA HIS A 139 16.45 -0.47 -1.38
C HIS A 139 16.01 -0.70 -2.82
N PRO A 140 14.71 -0.51 -3.12
CA PRO A 140 13.62 -0.48 -2.14
C PRO A 140 13.37 -1.86 -1.52
N HIS A 141 12.69 -1.88 -0.38
CA HIS A 141 12.25 -3.09 0.29
C HIS A 141 10.78 -3.35 0.02
N ILE A 142 10.44 -4.63 0.04
CA ILE A 142 9.08 -5.17 0.11
C ILE A 142 9.10 -6.19 1.25
N TRP A 143 7.98 -6.40 1.90
CA TRP A 143 7.84 -7.55 2.78
C TRP A 143 7.06 -8.65 2.08
N VAL A 144 5.85 -8.32 1.66
CA VAL A 144 4.99 -9.23 0.93
C VAL A 144 5.33 -9.13 -0.56
N ASN A 145 5.62 -10.27 -1.18
CA ASN A 145 5.80 -10.30 -2.63
C ASN A 145 4.53 -9.77 -3.31
N HIS A 146 4.71 -8.90 -4.30
CA HIS A 146 3.58 -8.34 -5.03
C HIS A 146 2.74 -9.47 -5.63
N GLN A 147 1.45 -9.45 -5.35
CA GLN A 147 0.54 -10.53 -5.70
C GLN A 147 -0.67 -9.96 -6.44
N LYS A 148 -1.25 -10.77 -7.32
CA LYS A 148 -2.54 -10.44 -7.92
C LYS A 148 -3.63 -10.92 -6.98
N VAL A 149 -4.49 -10.01 -6.55
CA VAL A 149 -5.70 -10.37 -5.78
C VAL A 149 -6.93 -10.26 -6.69
N PRO A 150 -7.92 -11.14 -6.53
CA PRO A 150 -9.19 -11.04 -7.26
C PRO A 150 -9.84 -9.68 -7.01
N SER A 151 -10.41 -9.11 -8.09
CA SER A 151 -11.35 -8.00 -8.11
C SER A 151 -11.27 -7.07 -6.90
N MET A 152 -10.29 -6.16 -6.93
CA MET A 152 -10.31 -5.02 -6.02
C MET A 152 -11.30 -4.01 -6.55
N TRP A 153 -12.05 -3.43 -5.62
CA TRP A 153 -12.82 -2.25 -5.89
C TRP A 153 -11.93 -1.02 -5.61
N PHE A 154 -11.53 -0.32 -6.66
CA PHE A 154 -10.70 0.90 -6.53
C PHE A 154 -11.56 2.08 -6.13
N MET A 155 -11.17 2.86 -5.13
CA MET A 155 -11.78 4.16 -4.89
C MET A 155 -11.22 5.15 -5.92
N ALA A 156 -12.02 5.50 -6.92
CA ALA A 156 -11.73 6.62 -7.80
C ALA A 156 -12.00 7.93 -7.07
N VAL A 157 -10.95 8.55 -6.53
CA VAL A 157 -11.01 9.87 -5.90
C VAL A 157 -11.51 10.89 -6.93
N GLN A 158 -12.79 11.28 -6.87
CA GLN A 158 -13.28 12.44 -7.61
C GLN A 158 -12.89 13.69 -6.82
N GLY A 159 -11.88 14.42 -7.31
CA GLY A 159 -11.50 15.71 -6.75
C GLY A 159 -12.64 16.71 -6.87
N ASN A 160 -13.38 16.91 -5.78
CA ASN A 160 -14.03 18.17 -5.40
C ASN A 160 -14.58 18.05 -3.96
N THR A 161 -13.77 18.43 -2.98
CA THR A 161 -14.24 18.70 -1.62
C THR A 161 -14.84 20.10 -1.59
N SER A 162 -16.17 20.23 -1.75
CA SER A 162 -16.85 21.43 -1.26
C SER A 162 -17.00 21.32 0.26
N GLU A 163 -16.31 22.20 0.98
CA GLU A 163 -16.42 22.35 2.43
C GLU A 163 -17.87 22.65 2.83
N THR A 164 -18.54 21.74 3.53
CA THR A 164 -19.52 22.03 4.59
C THR A 164 -19.98 20.73 5.25
N ALA A 165 -19.37 20.34 6.36
CA ALA A 165 -19.96 19.35 7.27
C ALA A 165 -19.64 19.70 8.72
N SER A 166 -20.68 20.06 9.48
CA SER A 166 -20.61 20.31 10.93
C SER A 166 -20.64 18.98 11.68
N ALA A 167 -19.56 18.63 12.37
CA ALA A 167 -19.47 17.41 13.18
C ALA A 167 -20.17 17.59 14.54
N SER A 168 -21.10 16.68 14.87
CA SER A 168 -21.80 16.64 16.16
C SER A 168 -21.75 15.24 16.81
N SER A 169 -20.58 14.62 16.92
CA SER A 169 -20.41 13.38 17.73
C SER A 169 -19.65 13.66 19.02
N ASN A 170 -20.07 12.99 20.11
CA ASN A 170 -19.50 13.13 21.45
C ASN A 170 -18.31 12.18 21.73
N ASP A 171 -17.99 11.26 20.81
CA ASP A 171 -16.81 10.39 20.91
C ASP A 171 -15.63 11.04 20.17
N PRO A 172 -14.51 11.37 20.85
CA PRO A 172 -13.33 11.98 20.23
C PRO A 172 -12.71 11.13 19.11
N ARG A 173 -12.80 9.80 19.20
CA ARG A 173 -12.31 8.88 18.15
C ARG A 173 -13.23 8.90 16.95
N GLU A 174 -14.54 8.96 17.18
CA GLU A 174 -15.53 9.10 16.11
C GLU A 174 -15.47 10.50 15.46
N ALA A 175 -15.19 11.55 16.23
CA ALA A 175 -15.01 12.91 15.71
C ALA A 175 -13.72 13.05 14.90
N ALA A 176 -12.60 12.47 15.36
CA ALA A 176 -11.36 12.41 14.60
C ALA A 176 -11.55 11.58 13.31
N PHE A 177 -12.21 10.43 13.42
CA PHE A 177 -12.55 9.58 12.28
C PHE A 177 -13.46 10.32 11.28
N ASN A 178 -14.56 10.92 11.72
CA ASN A 178 -15.48 11.67 10.87
C ASN A 178 -14.82 12.90 10.21
N LYS A 179 -13.92 13.58 10.92
CA LYS A 179 -13.14 14.71 10.37
C LYS A 179 -12.21 14.26 9.24
N THR A 180 -11.58 13.09 9.38
CA THR A 180 -10.76 12.47 8.33
C THR A 180 -11.63 11.95 7.17
N MET A 181 -12.83 11.43 7.46
CA MET A 181 -13.79 10.93 6.46
C MET A 181 -14.38 12.04 5.58
N THR A 182 -14.66 13.23 6.14
CA THR A 182 -15.22 14.36 5.38
C THR A 182 -14.21 15.01 4.43
N ALA A 183 -12.92 14.79 4.65
CA ALA A 183 -11.84 15.32 3.80
C ALA A 183 -11.43 14.35 2.67
N ALA A 184 -11.76 13.06 2.79
CA ALA A 184 -11.46 12.07 1.77
C ALA A 184 -12.46 12.21 0.60
N PRO A 185 -12.02 12.48 -0.63
CA PRO A 185 -12.95 12.61 -1.75
C PRO A 185 -13.65 11.28 -1.97
N GLY A 186 -14.97 11.31 -2.14
CA GLY A 186 -15.80 10.14 -2.36
C GLY A 186 -15.23 9.31 -3.51
N GLY A 187 -14.75 8.12 -3.17
CA GLY A 187 -14.19 7.20 -4.14
C GLY A 187 -15.30 6.43 -4.84
N SER A 188 -15.29 6.41 -6.16
CA SER A 188 -16.20 5.53 -6.90
C SER A 188 -15.58 4.16 -7.16
N GLN A 189 -16.29 3.09 -6.84
CA GLN A 189 -15.79 1.71 -6.91
C GLN A 189 -16.18 1.00 -8.22
N VAL A 190 -15.22 0.32 -8.87
CA VAL A 190 -15.46 -0.56 -10.05
C VAL A 190 -14.91 -1.96 -9.79
N ARG A 191 -15.70 -3.00 -10.06
CA ARG A 191 -15.27 -4.40 -10.00
C ARG A 191 -14.25 -4.65 -11.11
N GLY A 192 -12.97 -4.70 -10.73
CA GLY A 192 -11.86 -4.84 -11.67
C GLY A 192 -11.45 -6.29 -11.95
N ALA A 193 -10.59 -6.45 -12.95
CA ALA A 193 -9.79 -7.66 -13.10
C ALA A 193 -8.84 -7.85 -11.89
N ALA A 194 -8.22 -9.03 -11.79
CA ALA A 194 -7.22 -9.29 -10.76
C ALA A 194 -6.13 -8.20 -10.78
N SER A 195 -5.93 -7.55 -9.63
CA SER A 195 -5.11 -6.34 -9.50
C SER A 195 -3.86 -6.63 -8.69
N LEU A 196 -2.73 -6.04 -9.08
CA LEU A 196 -1.49 -6.15 -8.32
C LEU A 196 -1.63 -5.36 -7.01
N VAL A 197 -1.22 -5.97 -5.90
CA VAL A 197 -1.12 -5.33 -4.58
C VAL A 197 0.28 -5.48 -4.02
N GLY A 198 0.67 -4.54 -3.17
CA GLY A 198 1.93 -4.54 -2.43
C GLY A 198 2.60 -3.18 -2.43
N CYS A 199 3.47 -2.96 -1.45
CA CYS A 199 4.16 -1.69 -1.25
C CYS A 199 5.64 -1.79 -1.63
N LEU A 200 6.16 -0.71 -2.23
CA LEU A 200 7.59 -0.44 -2.35
C LEU A 200 7.97 0.61 -1.32
N VAL A 201 9.02 0.36 -0.54
CA VAL A 201 9.49 1.29 0.49
C VAL A 201 10.96 1.63 0.33
N SER A 202 11.24 2.92 0.32
CA SER A 202 12.56 3.49 0.48
C SER A 202 12.63 4.21 1.83
N HIS A 203 13.73 4.07 2.57
CA HIS A 203 13.91 4.77 3.85
C HIS A 203 15.36 5.23 4.03
N ASN A 204 15.54 6.26 4.84
CA ASN A 204 16.85 6.74 5.27
C ASN A 204 16.76 7.18 6.74
N GLY A 205 17.79 6.88 7.53
CA GLY A 205 17.76 7.05 8.99
C GLY A 205 17.37 5.76 9.70
N ASP A 206 17.16 5.87 11.01
CA ASP A 206 17.03 4.73 11.93
C ASP A 206 15.60 4.63 12.46
N PHE A 207 14.97 3.46 12.28
CA PHE A 207 13.65 3.14 12.82
C PHE A 207 13.79 2.14 13.97
N ASP A 208 13.58 2.63 15.18
CA ASP A 208 13.99 1.94 16.41
C ASP A 208 12.89 1.02 16.95
N GLU A 209 11.68 1.59 17.13
CA GLU A 209 10.57 0.95 17.85
C GLU A 209 9.22 1.32 17.23
N TYR A 210 8.19 0.55 17.56
CA TYR A 210 6.81 0.80 17.15
C TYR A 210 5.84 0.53 18.30
N ASP A 211 4.87 1.41 18.53
CA ASP A 211 3.82 1.18 19.51
C ASP A 211 2.80 0.17 18.98
N LEU A 212 2.75 -1.02 19.61
CA LEU A 212 1.89 -2.12 19.21
C LEU A 212 1.27 -2.77 20.45
N PHE A 213 -0.06 -2.94 20.46
CA PHE A 213 -0.83 -3.37 21.64
C PHE A 213 -0.54 -2.52 22.90
N GLY A 214 -0.35 -1.21 22.73
CA GLY A 214 -0.06 -0.28 23.82
C GLY A 214 1.34 -0.42 24.43
N THR A 215 2.24 -1.15 23.78
CA THR A 215 3.62 -1.35 24.24
C THR A 215 4.62 -0.99 23.15
N ARG A 216 5.78 -0.43 23.55
CA ARG A 216 6.89 -0.16 22.64
C ARG A 216 7.54 -1.47 22.23
N THR A 217 7.48 -1.76 20.94
CA THR A 217 7.99 -3.00 20.35
C THR A 217 9.25 -2.69 19.56
N SER A 218 10.38 -3.31 19.93
CA SER A 218 11.62 -3.18 19.18
C SER A 218 11.46 -3.67 17.74
N ASN A 219 12.26 -3.12 16.82
CA ASN A 219 12.28 -3.53 15.41
C ASN A 219 12.46 -5.05 15.21
N SER A 220 13.30 -5.71 16.02
CA SER A 220 13.49 -7.17 15.97
C SER A 220 12.21 -7.91 16.33
N THR A 221 11.58 -7.56 17.45
CA THR A 221 10.32 -8.15 17.91
C THR A 221 9.21 -7.90 16.89
N LEU A 222 9.15 -6.69 16.33
CA LEU A 222 8.20 -6.32 15.28
C LEU A 222 8.34 -7.20 14.05
N GLY A 223 9.56 -7.43 13.56
CA GLY A 223 9.81 -8.32 12.43
C GLY A 223 9.35 -9.77 12.68
N ARG A 224 9.48 -10.27 13.90
CA ARG A 224 9.00 -11.60 14.29
C ARG A 224 7.48 -11.66 14.40
N TRP A 225 6.84 -10.59 14.83
CA TRP A 225 5.38 -10.46 14.81
C TRP A 225 4.86 -10.40 13.36
N LEU A 226 5.44 -9.54 12.52
CA LEU A 226 5.11 -9.39 11.10
C LEU A 226 5.21 -10.71 10.34
N THR A 227 6.24 -11.51 10.60
CA THR A 227 6.41 -12.84 10.00
C THR A 227 5.20 -13.75 10.21
N ARG A 228 4.60 -13.66 11.41
CA ARG A 228 3.46 -14.49 11.81
C ARG A 228 2.18 -13.97 11.19
N VAL A 229 1.87 -12.69 11.40
CA VAL A 229 0.61 -12.10 10.93
C VAL A 229 0.53 -12.05 9.40
N LEU A 230 1.65 -11.76 8.73
CA LEU A 230 1.71 -11.74 7.27
C LEU A 230 1.92 -13.13 6.65
N HIS A 231 2.21 -14.16 7.47
CA HIS A 231 2.55 -15.52 7.04
C HIS A 231 3.68 -15.56 5.99
N GLN A 232 4.64 -14.65 6.11
CA GLN A 232 5.80 -14.54 5.22
C GLN A 232 7.05 -14.16 6.00
N THR A 233 8.11 -14.94 5.84
CA THR A 233 9.44 -14.62 6.37
C THR A 233 10.11 -13.54 5.53
N ASN A 234 10.90 -12.67 6.16
CA ASN A 234 11.74 -11.71 5.47
C ASN A 234 13.20 -11.95 5.84
N GLU A 235 14.05 -12.23 4.85
CA GLU A 235 15.47 -12.50 5.05
C GLU A 235 16.26 -11.22 5.39
N SER A 236 15.70 -10.04 5.11
CA SER A 236 16.38 -8.77 5.33
C SER A 236 16.35 -8.35 6.81
N VAL A 237 17.54 -8.10 7.37
CA VAL A 237 17.73 -7.78 8.79
C VAL A 237 17.45 -6.31 9.12
N GLY A 238 17.62 -5.39 8.16
CA GLY A 238 17.44 -3.95 8.38
C GLY A 238 16.00 -3.51 8.69
N ASP A 239 15.86 -2.20 8.91
CA ASP A 239 14.62 -1.58 9.41
C ASP A 239 13.56 -1.39 8.32
N SER A 240 13.98 -0.93 7.16
CA SER A 240 13.10 -0.74 5.99
C SER A 240 12.25 -1.95 5.59
N PRO A 241 12.74 -3.20 5.65
CA PRO A 241 11.89 -4.37 5.55
C PRO A 241 10.70 -4.31 6.53
N LYS A 242 10.92 -4.00 7.81
CA LYS A 242 9.85 -3.97 8.82
C LYS A 242 8.90 -2.81 8.56
N ILE A 243 9.40 -1.66 8.11
CA ILE A 243 8.56 -0.56 7.62
C ILE A 243 7.68 -1.04 6.46
N ALA A 244 8.25 -1.74 5.47
CA ALA A 244 7.50 -2.32 4.36
C ALA A 244 6.45 -3.33 4.84
N GLY A 245 6.79 -4.18 5.82
CA GLY A 245 5.85 -5.12 6.41
C GLY A 245 4.71 -4.45 7.17
N MET A 246 4.99 -3.36 7.89
CA MET A 246 3.96 -2.56 8.53
C MET A 246 3.05 -1.88 7.51
N LEU A 247 3.60 -1.31 6.43
CA LEU A 247 2.76 -0.74 5.37
C LEU A 247 1.95 -1.82 4.64
N ASP A 248 2.49 -3.01 4.38
CA ASP A 248 1.72 -4.15 3.84
C ASP A 248 0.64 -4.68 4.82
N PHE A 249 0.82 -4.45 6.12
CA PHE A 249 -0.16 -4.78 7.16
C PHE A 249 -1.26 -3.71 7.28
N LEU A 250 -0.89 -2.43 7.22
CA LEU A 250 -1.78 -1.29 7.43
C LEU A 250 -2.54 -0.89 6.16
N ALA A 251 -1.86 -0.84 4.99
CA ALA A 251 -2.47 -0.44 3.72
C ALA A 251 -3.26 -1.61 3.13
N THR A 252 -4.56 -1.63 3.41
CA THR A 252 -5.45 -2.76 3.10
C THR A 252 -6.64 -2.38 2.21
N GLN A 253 -6.72 -1.12 1.78
CA GLN A 253 -7.79 -0.62 0.91
C GLN A 253 -7.97 -1.50 -0.33
N GLY A 254 -9.24 -1.84 -0.60
CA GLY A 254 -9.63 -2.68 -1.73
C GLY A 254 -9.28 -4.16 -1.59
N ASN A 255 -8.69 -4.59 -0.46
CA ASN A 255 -8.25 -5.97 -0.24
C ASN A 255 -8.87 -6.58 1.02
N TRP A 256 -9.95 -7.35 0.85
CA TRP A 256 -10.65 -8.02 1.95
C TRP A 256 -9.76 -8.95 2.77
N VAL A 257 -8.85 -9.71 2.14
CA VAL A 257 -7.96 -10.63 2.85
C VAL A 257 -7.03 -9.86 3.79
N ALA A 258 -6.46 -8.75 3.32
CA ALA A 258 -5.61 -7.91 4.14
C ALA A 258 -6.40 -7.19 5.24
N SER A 259 -7.60 -6.69 4.92
CA SER A 259 -8.50 -5.99 5.85
C SER A 259 -8.98 -6.88 6.99
N VAL A 260 -9.39 -8.12 6.69
CA VAL A 260 -9.78 -9.14 7.68
C VAL A 260 -8.61 -9.45 8.62
N ARG A 261 -7.42 -9.66 8.06
CA ARG A 261 -6.21 -9.94 8.85
C ARG A 261 -5.90 -8.79 9.80
N ARG A 262 -5.96 -7.55 9.31
CA ARG A 262 -5.70 -6.34 10.09
C ARG A 262 -6.74 -6.18 11.21
N ALA A 263 -8.03 -6.24 10.87
CA ALA A 263 -9.12 -6.13 11.82
C ALA A 263 -9.07 -7.18 12.93
N TYR A 264 -8.62 -8.40 12.64
CA TYR A 264 -8.40 -9.41 13.67
C TYR A 264 -7.36 -8.94 14.71
N GLN A 265 -6.23 -8.41 14.25
CA GLN A 265 -5.17 -7.96 15.16
C GLN A 265 -5.61 -6.78 16.03
N GLU A 266 -6.51 -5.93 15.55
CA GLU A 266 -6.99 -4.76 16.30
C GLU A 266 -8.19 -5.04 17.21
N ALA A 267 -9.11 -5.91 16.78
CA ALA A 267 -10.38 -6.14 17.48
C ALA A 267 -10.39 -7.42 18.32
N ILE A 268 -9.59 -8.43 17.96
CA ILE A 268 -9.65 -9.78 18.56
C ILE A 268 -8.38 -10.13 19.31
N ALA A 269 -7.20 -9.87 18.73
CA ALA A 269 -5.94 -10.11 19.42
C ALA A 269 -5.81 -9.16 20.62
N ASP A 270 -5.44 -9.72 21.77
CA ASP A 270 -5.32 -8.97 23.03
C ASP A 270 -3.88 -8.50 23.32
N SER A 271 -2.91 -9.04 22.58
CA SER A 271 -1.49 -8.87 22.84
C SER A 271 -0.64 -9.28 21.63
N LEU A 272 0.64 -8.88 21.65
CA LEU A 272 1.66 -9.40 20.72
C LEU A 272 1.72 -10.92 20.73
N GLY A 273 1.62 -11.52 21.92
CA GLY A 273 1.71 -12.96 22.15
C GLY A 273 0.56 -13.75 21.51
N ALA A 274 -0.57 -13.12 21.19
CA ALA A 274 -1.70 -13.78 20.52
C ALA A 274 -1.30 -14.38 19.15
N ALA A 275 -0.30 -13.81 18.47
CA ALA A 275 0.26 -14.36 17.24
C ALA A 275 1.20 -15.55 17.47
N ALA A 276 1.61 -15.82 18.72
CA ALA A 276 2.60 -16.83 19.09
C ALA A 276 2.23 -17.73 20.29
N GLY A 277 0.96 -18.05 20.43
CA GLY A 277 0.46 -18.98 21.46
C GLY A 277 0.56 -18.42 22.87
N GLY A 278 0.52 -17.10 23.02
CA GLY A 278 0.69 -16.38 24.29
C GLY A 278 2.14 -15.98 24.60
N ASP A 279 3.12 -16.40 23.79
CA ASP A 279 4.51 -16.01 24.00
C ASP A 279 4.75 -14.55 23.58
N CYS A 280 4.77 -13.67 24.57
CA CYS A 280 4.99 -12.24 24.38
C CYS A 280 6.43 -11.90 23.95
N LEU A 281 7.39 -12.81 24.10
CA LEU A 281 8.78 -12.59 23.65
C LEU A 281 8.96 -12.86 22.15
N LEU A 282 7.98 -13.52 21.52
CA LEU A 282 7.98 -13.80 20.08
C LEU A 282 9.28 -14.43 19.58
N ASN A 283 9.83 -15.41 20.30
CA ASN A 283 11.07 -16.08 19.92
C ASN A 283 10.97 -16.82 18.58
N GLU A 284 12.10 -17.22 18.00
CA GLU A 284 12.12 -17.94 16.71
C GLU A 284 11.38 -19.29 16.77
N CYS A 285 11.40 -19.95 17.92
CA CYS A 285 10.71 -21.23 18.14
C CYS A 285 9.23 -21.08 18.51
N SER A 286 8.75 -19.88 18.80
CA SER A 286 7.35 -19.70 19.22
C SER A 286 6.42 -20.06 18.04
N PRO A 287 5.31 -20.76 18.28
CA PRO A 287 4.41 -21.17 17.20
C PRO A 287 3.87 -19.95 16.44
N ASN A 288 3.34 -20.17 15.23
CA ASN A 288 2.51 -19.17 14.56
C ASN A 288 1.04 -19.50 14.84
N THR A 289 0.42 -18.77 15.76
CA THR A 289 -1.00 -18.87 16.10
C THR A 289 -1.82 -17.72 15.52
N ALA A 290 -1.23 -16.85 14.70
CA ALA A 290 -2.00 -15.89 13.93
C ALA A 290 -3.02 -16.63 13.03
N PRO A 291 -4.17 -16.02 12.72
CA PRO A 291 -5.21 -16.69 11.94
C PRO A 291 -4.66 -17.27 10.63
N LYS A 292 -4.94 -18.54 10.37
CA LYS A 292 -4.40 -19.26 9.22
C LYS A 292 -4.84 -18.59 7.90
N PRO A 293 -4.00 -18.55 6.85
CA PRO A 293 -4.37 -17.90 5.59
C PRO A 293 -5.66 -18.44 4.95
N ARG A 294 -5.95 -19.73 5.13
CA ARG A 294 -7.20 -20.34 4.65
C ARG A 294 -8.43 -19.76 5.35
N TRP A 295 -8.35 -19.54 6.66
CA TRP A 295 -9.43 -18.95 7.44
C TRP A 295 -9.67 -17.50 7.02
N VAL A 296 -8.60 -16.70 6.96
CA VAL A 296 -8.66 -15.29 6.54
C VAL A 296 -9.32 -15.16 5.16
N ARG A 297 -8.96 -16.02 4.20
CA ARG A 297 -9.58 -16.03 2.87
C ARG A 297 -11.05 -16.40 2.90
N LYS A 298 -11.46 -17.39 3.70
CA LYS A 298 -12.86 -17.80 3.82
C LYS A 298 -13.73 -16.67 4.36
N ILE A 299 -13.26 -15.98 5.41
CA ILE A 299 -13.95 -14.81 5.96
C ILE A 299 -13.97 -13.64 4.96
N ALA A 300 -12.85 -13.38 4.27
CA ALA A 300 -12.78 -12.36 3.23
C ALA A 300 -13.76 -12.63 2.07
N THR A 301 -13.96 -13.90 1.69
CA THR A 301 -14.99 -14.28 0.71
C THR A 301 -16.39 -13.93 1.21
N LEU A 302 -16.72 -14.18 2.48
CA LEU A 302 -18.02 -13.76 3.02
C LEU A 302 -18.23 -12.25 2.96
N PHE A 303 -17.22 -11.45 3.31
CA PHE A 303 -17.31 -9.99 3.15
C PHE A 303 -17.50 -9.59 1.69
N SER A 304 -16.77 -10.24 0.77
CA SER A 304 -16.91 -10.00 -0.66
C SER A 304 -18.31 -10.34 -1.17
N ASP A 305 -18.85 -11.50 -0.80
CA ASP A 305 -20.17 -11.97 -1.24
C ASP A 305 -21.27 -11.05 -0.69
N LEU A 306 -21.19 -10.67 0.59
CA LEU A 306 -22.12 -9.72 1.20
C LEU A 306 -22.02 -8.32 0.59
N TRP A 307 -20.82 -7.90 0.19
CA TRP A 307 -20.62 -6.65 -0.51
C TRP A 307 -21.33 -6.74 -1.87
N ASP A 308 -21.02 -7.76 -2.67
CA ASP A 308 -21.61 -7.97 -3.99
C ASP A 308 -23.15 -8.13 -3.94
N GLU A 309 -23.72 -8.77 -2.92
CA GLU A 309 -25.19 -8.87 -2.71
C GLU A 309 -25.84 -7.49 -2.44
N GLY A 310 -25.13 -6.62 -1.71
CA GLY A 310 -25.59 -5.27 -1.40
C GLY A 310 -25.49 -4.28 -2.56
N TYR A 311 -24.70 -4.60 -3.59
CA TYR A 311 -24.43 -3.72 -4.74
C TYR A 311 -24.67 -4.45 -6.07
N PRO A 312 -25.87 -4.30 -6.70
CA PRO A 312 -26.18 -5.01 -7.93
C PRO A 312 -25.18 -4.70 -9.06
N GLU A 313 -24.77 -5.74 -9.79
CA GLU A 313 -23.73 -5.77 -10.83
C GLU A 313 -23.95 -4.81 -12.02
N ASP A 314 -25.10 -4.14 -12.09
CA ASP A 314 -25.76 -3.84 -13.35
C ASP A 314 -25.40 -2.50 -14.01
N LYS A 315 -24.30 -1.84 -13.62
CA LYS A 315 -23.97 -0.55 -14.27
C LYS A 315 -22.57 -0.36 -14.81
N GLY A 316 -21.53 -1.08 -14.36
CA GLY A 316 -20.15 -0.72 -14.76
C GLY A 316 -19.79 0.77 -14.52
N GLU A 317 -20.67 1.49 -13.83
CA GLU A 317 -20.57 2.89 -13.47
C GLU A 317 -20.01 2.89 -12.07
N ALA A 318 -18.98 3.71 -11.89
CA ALA A 318 -18.32 3.82 -10.63
C ALA A 318 -19.32 4.41 -9.61
N PHE A 319 -19.59 3.71 -8.50
CA PHE A 319 -20.53 4.15 -7.47
C PHE A 319 -19.81 4.74 -6.26
N PRO A 320 -20.21 5.93 -5.75
CA PRO A 320 -19.55 6.55 -4.61
C PRO A 320 -19.84 5.78 -3.31
N ILE A 321 -18.81 5.38 -2.58
CA ILE A 321 -19.01 4.84 -1.22
C ILE A 321 -19.27 6.00 -0.27
N THR A 322 -20.54 6.19 0.08
CA THR A 322 -20.93 7.13 1.13
C THR A 322 -20.85 6.46 2.52
N PHE A 323 -20.79 7.29 3.57
CA PHE A 323 -20.84 6.79 4.94
C PHE A 323 -22.10 5.97 5.24
N GLU A 324 -23.27 6.37 4.72
CA GLU A 324 -24.53 5.65 4.93
C GLU A 324 -24.55 4.29 4.23
N VAL A 325 -23.92 4.21 3.06
CA VAL A 325 -23.74 2.98 2.31
C VAL A 325 -22.87 1.99 3.11
N LEU A 326 -21.74 2.46 3.63
CA LEU A 326 -20.86 1.65 4.46
C LEU A 326 -21.52 1.21 5.78
N LYS A 327 -22.25 2.12 6.42
CA LYS A 327 -23.01 1.85 7.65
C LYS A 327 -24.08 0.78 7.42
N SER A 328 -24.79 0.85 6.29
CA SER A 328 -25.78 -0.15 5.89
C SER A 328 -25.15 -1.52 5.66
N PHE A 329 -23.99 -1.55 5.00
CA PHE A 329 -23.21 -2.78 4.82
C PHE A 329 -22.77 -3.39 6.16
N ILE A 330 -22.21 -2.59 7.06
CA ILE A 330 -21.77 -3.06 8.39
C ILE A 330 -22.95 -3.66 9.17
N ARG A 331 -24.10 -2.97 9.17
CA ARG A 331 -25.31 -3.45 9.82
C ARG A 331 -25.78 -4.79 9.22
N ALA A 332 -25.84 -4.88 7.90
CA ALA A 332 -26.22 -6.13 7.22
C ALA A 332 -25.24 -7.27 7.55
N ALA A 333 -23.94 -7.01 7.60
CA ALA A 333 -22.93 -7.99 7.98
C ALA A 333 -23.12 -8.47 9.44
N GLN A 334 -23.43 -7.56 10.37
CA GLN A 334 -23.73 -7.88 11.77
C GLN A 334 -25.00 -8.74 11.90
N GLU A 335 -26.10 -8.34 11.28
CA GLU A 335 -27.37 -9.10 11.27
C GLU A 335 -27.19 -10.51 10.67
N ASN A 336 -26.32 -10.64 9.65
CA ASN A 336 -25.95 -11.93 9.08
C ASN A 336 -25.15 -12.81 10.04
N THR A 337 -24.47 -12.28 11.05
CA THR A 337 -23.82 -13.13 12.07
C THR A 337 -24.80 -13.67 13.11
N GLU A 338 -25.89 -12.97 13.38
CA GLU A 338 -26.90 -13.37 14.38
C GLU A 338 -27.87 -14.43 13.86
N ALA A 339 -28.13 -14.43 12.56
CA ALA A 339 -29.15 -15.26 11.92
C ALA A 339 -28.75 -16.73 11.67
N GLY A 340 -27.67 -17.25 12.28
CA GLY A 340 -27.24 -18.66 12.07
C GLY A 340 -26.71 -18.95 10.66
N LYS A 341 -26.29 -17.90 9.95
CA LYS A 341 -25.93 -17.85 8.52
C LYS A 341 -24.46 -18.30 8.26
N PRO A 342 -23.95 -18.32 7.00
CA PRO A 342 -22.66 -18.90 6.61
C PRO A 342 -21.41 -18.54 7.44
N TRP A 343 -21.46 -17.51 8.28
CA TRP A 343 -20.45 -17.21 9.31
C TRP A 343 -20.22 -18.35 10.30
N HIS A 344 -21.26 -19.11 10.68
CA HIS A 344 -21.12 -20.26 11.58
C HIS A 344 -20.43 -21.45 10.90
N ASP A 345 -20.75 -21.68 9.62
CA ASP A 345 -20.09 -22.71 8.80
C ASP A 345 -18.66 -22.29 8.43
N ALA A 346 -18.36 -20.98 8.47
CA ALA A 346 -17.05 -20.45 8.17
C ALA A 346 -15.98 -20.89 9.17
N ASP A 347 -16.30 -20.88 10.46
CA ASP A 347 -15.56 -21.65 11.48
C ASP A 347 -16.32 -21.63 12.82
N ALA A 348 -16.89 -22.77 13.20
CA ALA A 348 -17.56 -22.96 14.48
C ALA A 348 -16.59 -22.87 15.69
N ASP A 349 -15.29 -23.04 15.46
CA ASP A 349 -14.29 -23.19 16.52
C ASP A 349 -13.70 -21.87 17.02
N CYS A 350 -13.92 -20.72 16.37
CA CYS A 350 -13.21 -19.47 16.71
C CYS A 350 -14.13 -18.26 16.95
N MET A 351 -15.10 -18.01 16.07
CA MET A 351 -15.95 -16.81 16.17
C MET A 351 -17.06 -16.94 17.22
N GLY A 352 -17.55 -18.16 17.46
CA GLY A 352 -18.57 -18.42 18.48
C GLY A 352 -18.11 -18.14 19.91
N MET A 353 -16.79 -18.05 20.13
CA MET A 353 -16.20 -17.70 21.42
C MET A 353 -16.07 -16.19 21.65
N TRP A 354 -16.30 -15.37 20.63
CA TRP A 354 -16.20 -13.92 20.76
C TRP A 354 -17.50 -13.36 21.29
N ASP A 355 -17.39 -12.49 22.29
CA ASP A 355 -18.52 -11.67 22.71
C ASP A 355 -19.00 -10.78 21.54
N GLU A 356 -20.24 -10.33 21.66
CA GLU A 356 -20.91 -9.52 20.64
C GLU A 356 -20.13 -8.23 20.32
N ILE A 357 -19.51 -7.60 21.32
CA ILE A 357 -18.76 -6.36 21.16
C ILE A 357 -17.52 -6.59 20.28
N ARG A 358 -16.72 -7.63 20.57
CA ARG A 358 -15.54 -8.00 19.78
C ARG A 358 -15.91 -8.37 18.35
N ARG A 359 -16.98 -9.16 18.18
CA ARG A 359 -17.47 -9.55 16.84
C ARG A 359 -17.92 -8.33 16.04
N ASN A 360 -18.70 -7.43 16.63
CA ASN A 360 -19.17 -6.21 15.98
C ASN A 360 -18.02 -5.26 15.63
N ASN A 361 -17.02 -5.13 16.52
CA ASN A 361 -15.82 -4.36 16.25
C ASN A 361 -15.00 -4.95 15.10
N PHE A 362 -14.83 -6.28 15.06
CA PHE A 362 -14.12 -6.94 13.97
C PHE A 362 -14.79 -6.70 12.61
N ILE A 363 -16.12 -6.81 12.53
CA ILE A 363 -16.89 -6.53 11.30
C ILE A 363 -16.71 -5.08 10.88
N ARG A 364 -16.90 -4.15 11.83
CA ARG A 364 -16.74 -2.72 11.59
C ARG A 364 -15.33 -2.41 11.06
N GLN A 365 -14.28 -2.83 11.77
CA GLN A 365 -12.90 -2.54 11.37
C GLN A 365 -12.56 -3.16 10.01
N THR A 366 -13.02 -4.38 9.72
CA THR A 366 -12.79 -5.01 8.42
C THR A 366 -13.34 -4.14 7.28
N ALA A 367 -14.56 -3.63 7.42
CA ALA A 367 -15.20 -2.78 6.43
C ALA A 367 -14.51 -1.40 6.31
N LEU A 368 -14.14 -0.79 7.45
CA LEU A 368 -13.44 0.50 7.45
C LEU A 368 -12.06 0.40 6.78
N HIS A 369 -11.30 -0.65 7.10
CA HIS A 369 -9.98 -0.89 6.52
C HIS A 369 -10.05 -1.13 5.02
N PHE A 370 -11.05 -1.89 4.57
CA PHE A 370 -11.27 -2.13 3.15
C PHE A 370 -11.54 -0.84 2.37
N VAL A 371 -12.28 0.11 2.94
CA VAL A 371 -12.64 1.35 2.25
C VAL A 371 -11.56 2.42 2.39
N TYR A 372 -10.98 2.59 3.58
CA TYR A 372 -10.24 3.81 3.92
C TYR A 372 -8.76 3.60 4.27
N ALA A 373 -8.30 2.36 4.46
CA ALA A 373 -6.89 2.12 4.80
C ALA A 373 -6.01 2.15 3.54
N ASP A 374 -5.99 3.28 2.84
CA ASP A 374 -5.10 3.55 1.72
C ASP A 374 -3.65 3.77 2.17
N LEU A 375 -2.72 3.93 1.23
CA LEU A 375 -1.31 4.12 1.57
C LEU A 375 -1.07 5.40 2.39
N PHE A 376 -1.83 6.46 2.18
CA PHE A 376 -1.67 7.72 2.91
C PHE A 376 -2.09 7.57 4.37
N SER A 377 -3.28 7.03 4.61
CA SER A 377 -3.80 6.76 5.95
C SER A 377 -2.94 5.75 6.69
N ALA A 378 -2.49 4.69 6.01
CA ALA A 378 -1.56 3.71 6.56
C ALA A 378 -0.20 4.33 6.94
N MET A 379 0.32 5.26 6.14
CA MET A 379 1.53 6.00 6.49
C MET A 379 1.29 6.88 7.72
N GLY A 380 0.18 7.61 7.80
CA GLY A 380 -0.16 8.45 8.95
C GLY A 380 -0.15 7.63 10.25
N GLU A 381 -0.88 6.52 10.25
CA GLU A 381 -0.92 5.61 11.40
C GLU A 381 0.44 5.02 11.76
N PHE A 382 1.24 4.65 10.74
CA PHE A 382 2.60 4.20 10.96
C PHE A 382 3.44 5.29 11.65
N MET A 383 3.40 6.53 11.16
CA MET A 383 4.20 7.65 11.67
C MET A 383 3.81 8.05 13.10
N ASP A 384 2.53 7.94 13.44
CA ASP A 384 2.00 8.20 14.78
C ASP A 384 2.56 7.23 15.82
N SER A 385 2.78 5.97 15.43
CA SER A 385 3.21 4.89 16.33
C SER A 385 4.71 4.56 16.25
N ALA A 386 5.39 4.99 15.18
CA ALA A 386 6.81 4.69 14.96
C ALA A 386 7.74 5.61 15.74
N HIS A 387 8.85 5.08 16.25
CA HIS A 387 9.89 5.83 16.96
C HIS A 387 11.22 5.77 16.21
N GLY A 388 12.00 6.84 16.30
CA GLY A 388 13.29 6.98 15.63
C GLY A 388 13.43 8.29 14.86
N SER A 389 14.46 8.36 14.01
CA SER A 389 14.75 9.51 13.16
C SER A 389 14.99 9.06 11.72
N PHE A 390 13.95 9.15 10.90
CA PHE A 390 13.95 8.60 9.54
C PHE A 390 13.09 9.40 8.56
N GLY A 391 13.38 9.24 7.27
CA GLY A 391 12.53 9.67 6.16
C GLY A 391 12.11 8.47 5.32
N ILE A 392 10.84 8.40 4.94
CA ILE A 392 10.23 7.29 4.20
C ILE A 392 9.61 7.81 2.91
N GLN A 393 9.76 7.02 1.85
CA GLN A 393 9.00 7.16 0.62
C GLN A 393 8.36 5.81 0.31
N ALA A 394 7.06 5.81 0.06
CA ALA A 394 6.30 4.61 -0.23
C ALA A 394 5.42 4.79 -1.46
N ALA A 395 5.26 3.71 -2.21
CA ALA A 395 4.33 3.59 -3.33
C ALA A 395 3.62 2.24 -3.19
N SER A 396 2.37 2.17 -3.65
CA SER A 396 1.55 0.96 -3.58
C SER A 396 0.95 0.68 -4.94
N ALA A 397 0.97 -0.59 -5.37
CA ALA A 397 0.31 -1.00 -6.60
C ALA A 397 -1.20 -0.72 -6.59
N SER A 398 -1.81 -0.71 -5.39
CA SER A 398 -3.24 -0.47 -5.16
C SER A 398 -3.62 1.02 -5.20
N ASN A 399 -2.65 1.92 -5.03
CA ASN A 399 -2.84 3.37 -5.05
C ASN A 399 -2.06 3.98 -6.21
N PRO A 400 -2.51 3.79 -7.46
CA PRO A 400 -1.86 4.35 -8.63
C PRO A 400 -1.74 5.87 -8.52
N ASN A 401 -0.77 6.44 -9.24
CA ASN A 401 -0.56 7.89 -9.33
C ASN A 401 -0.24 8.56 -7.99
N THR A 402 0.16 7.79 -6.98
CA THR A 402 0.42 8.30 -5.63
C THR A 402 1.78 7.83 -5.16
N VAL A 403 2.55 8.76 -4.60
CA VAL A 403 3.72 8.47 -3.77
C VAL A 403 3.51 9.17 -2.45
N VAL A 404 3.61 8.44 -1.36
CA VAL A 404 3.49 8.99 -0.01
C VAL A 404 4.89 9.17 0.55
N ILE A 405 5.19 10.38 1.00
CA ILE A 405 6.46 10.73 1.62
C ILE A 405 6.19 11.21 3.04
N ALA A 406 6.97 10.75 4.00
CA ALA A 406 6.88 11.17 5.39
C ALA A 406 8.25 11.26 6.03
N SER A 407 8.43 12.12 7.02
CA SER A 407 9.67 12.15 7.81
C SER A 407 9.41 12.43 9.28
N LYS A 408 10.28 11.86 10.12
CA LYS A 408 10.33 12.05 11.56
C LYS A 408 11.76 12.42 11.91
N GLY A 409 12.01 13.69 12.24
CA GLY A 409 13.36 14.16 12.58
C GLY A 409 14.37 14.22 11.43
N GLN A 410 13.97 13.95 10.19
CA GLN A 410 14.82 14.03 8.99
C GLN A 410 14.28 15.05 7.99
N SER A 411 15.18 15.77 7.33
CA SER A 411 14.82 16.68 6.23
C SER A 411 14.47 15.90 4.97
N MET A 412 13.42 16.35 4.27
CA MET A 412 13.11 15.88 2.91
C MET A 412 12.97 17.07 1.97
N SER A 413 13.31 16.86 0.70
CA SER A 413 13.13 17.83 -0.37
C SER A 413 12.19 17.25 -1.41
N LEU A 414 11.28 18.07 -1.90
CA LEU A 414 10.36 17.75 -2.98
C LEU A 414 10.58 18.71 -4.14
N ALA A 415 10.66 18.17 -5.34
CA ALA A 415 10.68 18.94 -6.58
C ALA A 415 9.46 18.54 -7.41
N ILE A 416 8.79 19.53 -7.99
CA ILE A 416 7.60 19.32 -8.82
C ILE A 416 7.87 19.94 -10.19
N GLU A 417 7.64 19.16 -11.25
CA GLU A 417 7.62 19.69 -12.61
C GLU A 417 6.30 20.47 -12.80
N PRO A 418 6.32 21.78 -13.08
CA PRO A 418 5.09 22.60 -13.10
C PRO A 418 4.00 22.11 -14.06
N LYS A 419 4.40 21.40 -15.12
CA LYS A 419 3.50 20.85 -16.12
C LYS A 419 2.85 19.52 -15.72
N ALA A 420 3.35 18.85 -14.69
CA ALA A 420 2.93 17.50 -14.31
C ALA A 420 1.60 17.43 -13.54
N GLY A 421 0.97 18.58 -13.22
CA GLY A 421 -0.35 18.60 -12.59
C GLY A 421 -0.41 17.87 -11.24
N VAL A 422 0.52 18.16 -10.33
CA VAL A 422 0.63 17.47 -9.03
C VAL A 422 -0.22 18.17 -7.97
N ALA A 423 -1.00 17.39 -7.23
CA ALA A 423 -1.64 17.84 -5.99
C ALA A 423 -0.79 17.42 -4.77
N LEU A 424 -0.48 18.38 -3.90
CA LEU A 424 0.21 18.13 -2.63
C LEU A 424 -0.81 18.15 -1.50
N PHE A 425 -0.82 17.09 -0.70
CA PHE A 425 -1.52 17.01 0.58
C PHE A 425 -0.46 16.87 1.68
N ALA A 426 -0.45 17.77 2.66
CA ALA A 426 0.56 17.86 3.71
C ALA A 426 -0.08 18.06 5.08
#